data_AF-A0A530QJ96-F1
#
_entry.id   AF-A0A530QJ96-F1
#
_cell.length_a   1.000
_cell.length_b   1.000
_cell.length_c   1.000
_cell.angle_alpha   90.00
_cell.angle_beta   90.00
_cell.angle_gamma   90.00
#
_symmetry.space_group_name_H-M   'P 1'
#
loop_
_entity.id
_entity.type
_entity.pdbx_description
1 polymer ?
#
loop_
_entity_poly.entity_id
_entity_poly.type
_entity_poly.pdbx_seq_one_letter_code
_entity_poly.pdbx_strand_id
1 'polypeptide(L)'
;MANPGKTKRIVLVSTDKSFVQKTRTAFASSEAVALVTVEKNVTELRGEIQEADCSAVIVDMDAAKLNEIEALQRITRRLERRAAIIVVTQEFNASAARI
;
A
#
# COMPACT_ATOMS: atom_id res chain seq x y z
N MET A 1 -17.03 3.59 -18.66
CA MET A 1 -15.99 3.20 -19.64
C MET A 1 -14.64 3.57 -19.05
N ALA A 2 -13.70 2.63 -18.92
CA ALA A 2 -12.37 2.90 -18.38
C ALA A 2 -11.59 3.78 -19.38
N ASN A 3 -10.99 4.87 -18.91
CA ASN A 3 -10.26 5.81 -19.75
C ASN A 3 -8.93 5.16 -20.21
N PRO A 4 -8.73 4.92 -21.52
CA PRO A 4 -7.51 4.32 -22.04
C PRO A 4 -6.43 5.42 -22.09
N GLY A 5 -5.61 5.53 -21.04
CA GLY A 5 -4.51 6.50 -21.05
C GLY A 5 -3.84 6.83 -19.72
N LYS A 6 -4.36 6.36 -18.57
CA LYS A 6 -3.63 6.49 -17.30
C LYS A 6 -3.34 5.12 -16.71
N THR A 7 -2.09 4.69 -16.85
CA THR A 7 -1.52 3.61 -16.04
C THR A 7 -1.77 3.92 -14.57
N LYS A 8 -2.52 3.05 -13.88
CA LYS A 8 -2.83 3.23 -12.46
C LYS A 8 -1.58 2.98 -11.65
N ARG A 9 -1.12 4.00 -10.94
CA ARG A 9 0.05 3.89 -10.07
C ARG A 9 -0.37 3.25 -8.76
N ILE A 10 0.21 2.09 -8.46
CA ILE A 10 -0.01 1.37 -7.20
C ILE A 10 1.30 1.39 -6.42
N VAL A 11 1.24 1.78 -5.15
CA VAL A 11 2.39 1.75 -4.25
C VAL A 11 2.29 0.53 -3.37
N LEU A 12 3.32 -0.31 -3.33
CA LEU A 12 3.48 -1.38 -2.36
C LEU A 12 4.46 -0.95 -1.27
N VAL A 13 4.05 -1.00 -0.02
CA VAL A 13 4.89 -0.79 1.15
C VAL A 13 5.08 -2.14 1.83
N SER A 14 6.32 -2.62 1.94
CA SER A 14 6.63 -3.90 2.58
C SER A 14 8.10 -3.97 2.92
N THR A 15 8.44 -4.70 3.99
CA THR A 15 9.83 -5.09 4.28
C THR A 15 10.17 -6.51 3.83
N ASP A 16 9.14 -7.28 3.42
CA ASP A 16 9.30 -8.65 2.94
C ASP A 16 9.67 -8.66 1.44
N LYS A 17 10.95 -8.92 1.17
CA LYS A 17 11.48 -9.04 -0.20
C LYS A 17 10.81 -10.13 -1.03
N SER A 18 10.37 -11.22 -0.39
CA SER A 18 9.64 -12.30 -1.08
C SER A 18 8.27 -11.82 -1.53
N PHE A 19 7.55 -11.11 -0.65
CA PHE A 19 6.26 -10.52 -0.98
C PHE A 19 6.38 -9.45 -2.07
N VAL A 20 7.40 -8.59 -1.99
CA VAL A 20 7.72 -7.59 -3.02
C VAL A 20 7.94 -8.25 -4.38
N GLN A 21 8.76 -9.30 -4.44
CA GLN A 21 9.05 -9.98 -5.70
C GLN A 21 7.82 -10.68 -6.28
N LYS A 22 7.04 -11.39 -5.46
CA LYS A 22 5.78 -12.03 -5.90
C LYS A 22 4.81 -11.00 -6.46
N THR A 23 4.67 -9.86 -5.79
CA THR A 23 3.77 -8.78 -6.21
C THR A 23 4.25 -8.16 -7.51
N ARG A 24 5.56 -7.92 -7.67
CA ARG A 24 6.13 -7.45 -8.95
C ARG A 24 5.80 -8.41 -10.08
N THR A 25 6.02 -9.71 -9.90
CA THR A 25 5.68 -10.72 -10.91
C THR A 25 4.18 -10.73 -11.23
N ALA A 26 3.32 -10.61 -10.22
CA ALA A 26 1.87 -10.59 -10.41
C ALA A 26 1.38 -9.39 -11.23
N PHE A 27 2.00 -8.22 -11.04
CA PHE A 27 1.66 -7.01 -11.79
C PHE A 27 2.42 -6.86 -13.12
N ALA A 28 3.50 -7.62 -13.35
CA ALA A 28 4.32 -7.52 -14.56
C ALA A 28 3.55 -7.83 -15.86
N SER A 29 2.48 -8.62 -15.78
CA SER A 29 1.61 -8.93 -16.92
C SER A 29 0.58 -7.84 -17.24
N SER A 30 0.48 -6.79 -16.42
CA SER A 30 -0.52 -5.74 -16.57
C SER A 30 0.08 -4.44 -17.09
N GLU A 31 -0.22 -4.08 -18.34
CA GLU A 31 0.16 -2.79 -18.92
C GLU A 31 -0.63 -1.60 -18.31
N ALA A 32 -1.72 -1.91 -17.60
CA ALA A 32 -2.58 -0.91 -16.96
C ALA A 32 -2.08 -0.46 -15.58
N VAL A 33 -1.07 -1.12 -15.01
CA VAL A 33 -0.59 -0.86 -13.64
C VAL A 33 0.90 -0.53 -13.62
N ALA A 34 1.24 0.57 -12.95
CA ALA A 34 2.61 0.93 -12.62
C ALA A 34 2.84 0.65 -11.14
N LEU A 35 3.53 -0.44 -10.82
CA LEU A 35 3.86 -0.80 -9.45
C LEU A 35 5.13 -0.08 -8.99
N VAL A 36 5.02 0.69 -7.91
CA VAL A 36 6.15 1.31 -7.19
C VAL A 36 6.29 0.63 -5.85
N THR A 37 7.50 0.25 -5.45
CA THR A 37 7.74 -0.42 -4.16
C THR A 37 8.50 0.51 -3.22
N VAL A 38 8.06 0.54 -1.98
CA VAL A 38 8.70 1.24 -0.88
C VAL A 38 9.10 0.16 0.12
N GLU A 39 10.38 -0.18 0.12
CA GLU A 39 10.94 -1.25 0.97
C GLU A 39 11.22 -0.74 2.39
N LYS A 40 10.16 -0.35 3.11
CA LYS A 40 10.19 0.19 4.47
C LYS A 40 9.02 -0.33 5.29
N ASN A 41 9.15 -0.25 6.62
CA ASN A 41 8.02 -0.51 7.51
C ASN A 41 7.01 0.65 7.43
N VAL A 42 5.73 0.36 7.63
CA VAL A 42 4.64 1.36 7.62
C VAL A 42 4.89 2.51 8.61
N THR A 43 5.56 2.23 9.73
CA THR A 43 5.91 3.23 10.75
C THR A 43 6.95 4.25 10.30
N GLU A 44 7.74 3.92 9.28
CA GLU A 44 8.86 4.74 8.79
C GLU A 44 8.47 5.66 7.64
N LEU A 45 7.23 5.59 7.16
CA LEU A 45 6.74 6.39 6.05
C LEU A 45 6.57 7.85 6.46
N ARG A 46 7.34 8.74 5.83
CA ARG A 46 7.37 10.19 6.13
C ARG A 46 6.77 11.05 5.04
N GLY A 47 6.63 10.54 3.81
CA GLY A 47 6.05 11.29 2.69
C GLY A 47 6.00 10.54 1.36
N GLU A 48 6.64 9.38 1.27
CA GLU A 48 6.83 8.59 0.05
C GLU A 48 5.50 8.21 -0.62
N ILE A 49 4.44 8.03 0.16
CA ILE A 49 3.10 7.72 -0.36
C ILE A 49 2.40 8.99 -0.90
N GLN A 50 2.64 10.16 -0.29
CA GLN A 50 1.94 11.40 -0.59
C GLN A 50 2.42 12.02 -1.90
N GLU A 51 3.72 11.90 -2.19
CA GLU A 51 4.35 12.36 -3.42
C GLU A 51 4.03 11.46 -4.63
N ALA A 52 3.55 10.24 -4.39
CA ALA A 52 3.45 9.23 -5.43
C ALA A 52 2.25 9.37 -6.39
N ASP A 53 1.33 10.34 -6.18
CA ASP A 53 0.06 10.48 -6.93
C ASP A 53 -0.55 9.12 -7.31
N CYS A 54 -0.75 8.28 -6.29
CA CYS A 54 -1.10 6.88 -6.47
C CYS A 54 -2.62 6.67 -6.40
N SER A 55 -3.10 5.71 -7.19
CA SER A 55 -4.52 5.30 -7.20
C SER A 55 -4.84 4.35 -6.05
N ALA A 56 -3.84 3.57 -5.62
CA ALA A 56 -3.95 2.64 -4.51
C ALA A 56 -2.60 2.44 -3.80
N VAL A 57 -2.68 2.08 -2.52
CA VAL A 57 -1.54 1.71 -1.68
C VAL A 57 -1.82 0.33 -1.09
N ILE A 58 -0.92 -0.61 -1.31
CA ILE A 58 -0.88 -1.91 -0.66
C ILE A 58 0.11 -1.79 0.50
N VAL A 59 -0.36 -2.04 1.73
CA VAL A 59 0.45 -1.96 2.94
C VAL A 59 0.57 -3.35 3.52
N ASP A 60 1.76 -3.92 3.43
CA ASP A 60 2.16 -5.09 4.21
C ASP A 60 2.54 -4.65 5.62
N MET A 61 1.78 -5.15 6.60
CA MET A 61 1.96 -4.81 8.01
C MET A 61 1.53 -5.97 8.89
N ASP A 62 2.01 -5.95 10.12
CA ASP A 62 1.56 -6.82 11.18
C ASP A 62 0.42 -6.14 11.95
N ALA A 63 -0.81 -6.56 11.69
CA ALA A 63 -1.98 -6.00 12.34
C ALA A 63 -2.07 -6.33 13.84
N ALA A 64 -1.21 -7.19 14.40
CA ALA A 64 -1.12 -7.38 15.86
C ALA A 64 -0.34 -6.25 16.56
N LYS A 65 0.47 -5.47 15.80
CA LYS A 65 1.30 -4.39 16.35
C LYS A 65 0.59 -3.05 16.37
N LEU A 66 0.35 -2.51 17.57
CA LEU A 66 -0.36 -1.24 17.76
C LEU A 66 0.31 -0.06 17.05
N ASN A 67 1.64 0.04 17.09
CA ASN A 67 2.38 1.12 16.43
C ASN A 67 2.20 1.11 14.90
N GLU A 68 2.05 -0.07 14.29
CA GLU A 68 1.77 -0.21 12.86
C GLU A 68 0.32 0.18 12.53
N ILE A 69 -0.65 -0.18 13.38
CA ILE A 69 -2.05 0.29 13.28
C ILE A 69 -2.12 1.83 13.35
N GLU A 70 -1.43 2.44 14.31
CA GLU A 70 -1.38 3.90 14.45
C GLU A 70 -0.69 4.57 13.25
N ALA A 71 0.35 3.94 12.69
CA ALA A 71 0.97 4.40 11.46
C ALA A 71 0.01 4.35 10.26
N LEU A 72 -0.74 3.26 10.12
CA LEU A 72 -1.77 3.13 9.10
C LEU A 72 -2.82 4.23 9.22
N GLN A 73 -3.34 4.50 10.42
CA GLN A 73 -4.32 5.59 10.63
C GLN A 73 -3.77 6.96 10.19
N ARG A 74 -2.49 7.25 10.48
CA ARG A 74 -1.82 8.48 10.03
C ARG A 74 -1.74 8.55 8.49
N ILE A 75 -1.46 7.43 7.82
CA ILE A 75 -1.43 7.35 6.35
C ILE A 75 -2.83 7.55 5.77
N THR A 76 -3.86 6.89 6.33
CA THR A 76 -5.25 7.05 5.91
C THR A 76 -5.70 8.50 5.97
N ARG A 77 -5.36 9.21 7.06
CA ARG A 77 -5.65 10.64 7.21
C ARG A 77 -4.93 11.48 6.15
N ARG A 78 -3.64 11.21 5.89
CA ARG A 78 -2.82 11.94 4.90
C ARG A 78 -3.29 11.76 3.45
N LEU A 79 -3.85 10.60 3.15
CA LEU A 79 -4.34 10.26 1.81
C LEU A 79 -5.72 10.86 1.51
N GLU A 80 -6.47 11.31 2.52
CA GLU A 80 -7.76 12.01 2.37
C GLU A 80 -8.73 11.36 1.35
N ARG A 81 -8.77 10.01 1.29
CA ARG A 81 -9.57 9.23 0.32
C ARG A 81 -9.19 9.38 -1.17
N ARG A 82 -8.03 9.97 -1.49
CA ARG A 82 -7.53 10.10 -2.87
C ARG A 82 -7.02 8.77 -3.44
N ALA A 83 -6.59 7.86 -2.57
CA ALA A 83 -6.10 6.53 -2.93
C ALA A 83 -6.82 5.45 -2.14
N ALA A 84 -7.09 4.31 -2.76
CA ALA A 84 -7.57 3.12 -2.06
C ALA A 84 -6.45 2.52 -1.20
N ILE A 85 -6.75 2.07 0.02
CA ILE A 85 -5.78 1.44 0.91
C ILE A 85 -6.15 -0.04 1.06
N ILE A 86 -5.19 -0.91 0.75
CA ILE A 86 -5.33 -2.37 0.84
C ILE A 86 -4.32 -2.84 1.88
N VAL A 87 -4.79 -3.37 3.00
CA VAL A 87 -3.94 -3.91 4.06
C VAL A 87 -3.73 -5.39 3.82
N VAL A 88 -2.48 -5.83 3.83
CA VAL A 88 -2.06 -7.22 3.79
C VAL A 88 -1.39 -7.53 5.12
N THR A 89 -1.92 -8.52 5.84
CA THR A 89 -1.43 -8.94 7.15
C THR A 89 -1.49 -10.46 7.25
N GLN A 90 -0.53 -11.06 7.94
CA GLN A 90 -0.50 -12.51 8.18
C GLN A 90 -1.52 -12.90 9.26
N GLU A 91 -1.74 -12.03 10.23
CA GLU A 91 -2.70 -12.24 11.32
C GLU A 91 -3.86 -11.25 11.21
N PHE A 92 -5.08 -11.76 11.37
CA PHE A 92 -6.28 -10.93 11.35
C PHE A 92 -6.46 -10.19 12.68
N ASN A 93 -6.49 -8.86 12.63
CA ASN A 93 -6.93 -8.01 13.75
C ASN A 93 -8.14 -7.18 13.34
N ALA A 94 -9.24 -7.28 14.11
CA ALA A 94 -10.48 -6.54 13.85
C ALA A 94 -10.30 -5.01 13.84
N SER A 95 -9.26 -4.49 14.50
CA SER A 95 -8.93 -3.07 14.51
C SER A 95 -8.48 -2.58 13.13
N ALA A 96 -7.69 -3.37 12.39
CA ALA A 96 -7.26 -3.01 11.04
C ALA A 96 -8.43 -2.96 10.04
N ALA A 97 -9.45 -3.81 10.25
CA ALA A 97 -10.62 -3.90 9.38
C ALA A 97 -11.63 -2.74 9.53
N ARG A 98 -11.48 -1.88 10.56
CA ARG A 98 -12.43 -0.80 10.90
C ARG A 98 -11.85 0.61 10.71
N ILE A 99 -10.67 0.73 10.10
CA ILE A 99 -9.96 2.01 9.90
C ILE A 99 -10.48 2.77 8.68
#